data_AF-A0A942B021-F1
#
_entry.id   AF-A0A942B021-F1
#
_cell.length_a   1.000
_cell.length_b   1.000
_cell.length_c   1.000
_cell.angle_alpha   90.00
_cell.angle_beta   90.00
_cell.angle_gamma   90.00
#
_symmetry.space_group_name_H-M   'P 1'
#
loop_
_entity.id
_entity.type
_entity.pdbx_description
1 polymer ?
#
loop_
_entity_poly.entity_id
_entity_poly.type
_entity_poly.pdbx_seq_one_letter_code
_entity_poly.pdbx_strand_id
1 'polypeptide(L)'
;MSTVRKNPILRIAPPYDDALLRRIEKGFADMLGFGVQFDVREDPSLLCGFIAYIRGTVYDASGKTQLSGVSAYLVDAMNAPVHAPEQEGSA
;
A
#
# COMPACT_ATOMS: atom_id res chain seq x y z
N MET A 1 -4.79 33.07 -1.59
CA MET A 1 -3.51 32.38 -1.27
C MET A 1 -3.84 31.13 -0.46
N SER A 2 -3.69 29.94 -1.02
CA SER A 2 -3.93 28.69 -0.28
C SER A 2 -2.81 28.48 0.73
N THR A 3 -3.15 28.34 2.01
CA THR A 3 -2.16 28.06 3.06
C THR A 3 -1.55 26.67 2.82
N VAL A 4 -0.23 26.53 2.94
CA VAL A 4 0.45 25.23 2.91
C VAL A 4 0.89 24.87 4.33
N ARG A 5 0.54 23.66 4.78
CA ARG A 5 0.92 23.14 6.09
C ARG A 5 2.12 22.19 5.95
N LYS A 6 3.15 22.46 6.75
CA LYS A 6 4.37 21.66 6.84
C LYS A 6 4.32 20.74 8.07
N ASN A 7 5.03 19.62 8.01
CA ASN A 7 5.20 18.61 9.07
C ASN A 7 4.03 17.65 9.40
N PRO A 8 2.96 17.45 8.61
CA PRO A 8 2.17 16.22 8.73
C PRO A 8 3.01 15.00 8.32
N ILE A 9 2.78 13.86 8.96
CA ILE A 9 3.57 12.63 8.72
C ILE A 9 2.83 11.73 7.73
N LEU A 10 3.54 11.18 6.75
CA LEU A 10 3.04 10.14 5.85
C LEU A 10 3.87 8.86 6.06
N ARG A 11 3.26 7.81 6.60
CA ARG A 11 3.85 6.45 6.61
C ARG A 11 3.42 5.72 5.36
N ILE A 12 4.35 5.25 4.54
CA ILE A 12 4.02 4.65 3.23
C ILE A 12 4.80 3.34 3.01
N ALA A 13 4.13 2.35 2.40
CA ALA A 13 4.76 1.11 1.98
C ALA A 13 5.66 1.34 0.75
N PRO A 14 6.93 0.92 0.76
CA PRO A 14 7.73 0.88 -0.46
C PRO A 14 7.27 -0.25 -1.41
N PRO A 15 7.50 -0.13 -2.73
CA PRO A 15 8.09 1.01 -3.42
C PRO A 15 7.07 2.13 -3.70
N TYR A 16 7.54 3.37 -3.79
CA TYR A 16 6.77 4.53 -4.25
C TYR A 16 7.64 5.49 -5.04
N ASP A 17 7.01 6.42 -5.75
CA ASP A 17 7.68 7.47 -6.52
C ASP A 17 7.15 8.86 -6.18
N ASP A 18 7.85 9.89 -6.67
CA ASP A 18 7.47 11.29 -6.46
C ASP A 18 6.09 11.62 -7.07
N ALA A 19 5.70 10.92 -8.13
CA ALA A 19 4.40 11.13 -8.76
C ALA A 19 3.25 10.69 -7.84
N LEU A 20 3.41 9.56 -7.14
CA LEU A 20 2.48 9.10 -6.13
C LEU A 20 2.42 10.07 -4.95
N LEU A 21 3.57 10.54 -4.44
CA LEU A 21 3.59 11.52 -3.34
C LEU A 21 2.84 12.81 -3.70
N ARG A 22 3.07 13.35 -4.91
CA ARG A 22 2.35 14.54 -5.40
C ARG A 22 0.84 14.31 -5.53
N ARG A 23 0.43 13.10 -5.95
CA ARG A 23 -1.00 12.74 -6.03
C ARG A 23 -1.63 12.67 -4.65
N ILE A 24 -0.92 12.12 -3.65
CA ILE A 24 -1.38 12.08 -2.26
C ILE A 24 -1.53 13.50 -1.72
N GLU A 25 -0.49 14.34 -1.84
CA GLU A 25 -0.53 15.75 -1.42
C GLU A 25 -1.67 16.52 -2.06
N LYS A 26 -1.88 16.36 -3.38
CA LYS A 26 -2.98 16.98 -4.10
C LYS A 26 -4.33 16.49 -3.60
N GLY A 27 -4.50 15.17 -3.42
CA GLY A 27 -5.76 14.60 -2.90
C GLY A 27 -6.13 15.17 -1.52
N PHE A 28 -5.14 15.31 -0.62
CA PHE A 28 -5.37 15.96 0.66
C PHE A 28 -5.62 17.47 0.52
N ALA A 29 -4.95 18.15 -0.41
CA ALA A 29 -5.19 19.57 -0.65
C ALA A 29 -6.62 19.85 -1.11
N ASP A 30 -7.12 19.04 -2.04
CA ASP A 30 -8.48 19.11 -2.56
C ASP A 30 -9.51 18.78 -1.46
N MET A 31 -9.22 17.78 -0.60
CA MET A 31 -10.11 17.36 0.48
C MET A 31 -10.15 18.36 1.66
N LEU A 32 -9.01 18.94 2.02
CA LEU A 32 -8.87 19.79 3.22
C LEU A 32 -9.01 21.29 2.91
N GLY A 33 -8.96 21.70 1.64
CA GLY A 33 -8.98 23.10 1.22
C GLY A 33 -7.67 23.86 1.44
N PHE A 34 -6.59 23.16 1.79
CA PHE A 34 -5.26 23.74 2.00
C PHE A 34 -4.18 22.74 1.64
N GLY A 35 -3.03 23.22 1.16
CA GLY A 35 -1.92 22.35 0.77
C GLY A 35 -1.27 21.67 1.97
N VAL A 36 -0.80 20.45 1.78
CA VAL A 36 0.02 19.72 2.76
C VAL A 36 1.33 19.32 2.10
N GLN A 37 2.42 19.43 2.87
CA GLN A 37 3.73 18.92 2.51
C GLN A 37 4.15 17.92 3.58
N PHE A 38 4.22 16.64 3.23
CA PHE A 38 4.43 15.56 4.19
C PHE A 38 5.92 15.38 4.58
N ASP A 39 6.14 15.05 5.85
CA ASP A 39 7.33 14.31 6.30
C ASP A 39 7.11 12.82 5.97
N VAL A 40 7.71 12.36 4.88
CA VAL A 40 7.52 11.01 4.36
C VAL A 40 8.43 10.04 5.11
N ARG A 41 7.83 8.99 5.65
CA ARG A 41 8.52 7.93 6.39
C ARG A 41 8.16 6.59 5.77
N GLU A 42 9.18 5.90 5.30
CA GLU A 42 8.99 4.53 4.82
C GLU A 42 8.55 3.63 5.97
N ASP A 43 7.62 2.73 5.68
CA ASP A 43 7.14 1.75 6.62
C ASP A 43 6.99 0.38 5.94
N PRO A 44 8.05 -0.44 5.96
CA PRO A 44 8.04 -1.79 5.40
C PRO A 44 7.05 -2.75 6.08
N SER A 45 6.50 -2.39 7.25
CA SER A 45 5.46 -3.18 7.90
C SER A 45 4.08 -3.02 7.24
N LEU A 46 3.91 -2.00 6.40
CA LEU A 46 2.74 -1.85 5.55
C LEU A 46 2.91 -2.71 4.30
N LEU A 47 1.93 -3.57 4.02
CA LEU A 47 1.93 -4.36 2.79
C LEU A 47 1.70 -3.49 1.55
N CYS A 48 0.79 -2.52 1.66
CA CYS A 48 0.49 -1.55 0.61
C CYS A 48 -0.18 -0.30 1.19
N GLY A 49 -0.18 0.76 0.38
CA GLY A 49 -0.85 2.02 0.72
C GLY A 49 -0.07 2.87 1.72
N PHE A 50 -0.79 3.72 2.45
CA PHE A 50 -0.18 4.67 3.37
C PHE A 50 -1.11 5.01 4.55
N ILE A 51 -0.53 5.61 5.58
CA ILE A 51 -1.22 6.21 6.73
C ILE A 51 -0.74 7.66 6.87
N ALA A 52 -1.66 8.62 6.81
CA ALA A 52 -1.36 10.03 6.97
C ALA A 52 -1.83 10.56 8.33
N TYR A 53 -0.97 11.30 9.01
CA TYR A 53 -1.23 11.92 10.31
C TYR A 53 -1.24 13.44 10.14
N ILE A 54 -2.43 14.04 10.21
CA ILE A 54 -2.64 15.47 9.97
C ILE A 54 -3.43 16.05 11.14
N ARG A 55 -2.77 16.92 11.94
CA ARG A 55 -3.39 17.63 13.08
C ARG A 55 -4.11 16.70 14.09
N GLY A 56 -3.56 15.52 14.34
CA GLY A 56 -4.15 14.53 15.25
C GLY A 56 -5.23 13.65 14.61
N THR A 57 -5.63 13.91 13.36
CA THR A 57 -6.47 13.00 12.57
C THR A 57 -5.60 11.99 11.84
N VAL A 58 -6.02 10.73 11.88
CA VAL A 58 -5.39 9.62 11.15
C VAL A 58 -6.25 9.28 9.94
N TYR A 59 -5.65 9.30 8.76
CA TYR A 59 -6.25 8.83 7.52
C TYR A 59 -5.52 7.54 7.13
N ASP A 60 -6.23 6.41 7.27
CA ASP A 60 -5.68 5.10 6.98
C ASP A 60 -6.19 4.61 5.62
N ALA A 61 -5.27 4.53 4.66
CA ALA A 61 -5.49 3.92 3.35
C ALA A 61 -4.54 2.71 3.18
N SER A 62 -4.12 2.09 4.28
CA SER A 62 -3.20 0.95 4.29
C SER A 62 -3.95 -0.38 4.31
N GLY A 63 -3.45 -1.33 3.52
CA GLY A 63 -3.97 -2.69 3.54
C GLY A 63 -3.26 -3.51 4.61
N LYS A 64 -3.70 -3.43 5.88
CA LYS A 64 -3.09 -4.24 6.96
C LYS A 64 -3.59 -5.68 7.07
N THR A 65 -4.64 -6.09 6.36
CA THR A 65 -5.38 -7.30 6.81
C THR A 65 -6.03 -8.18 5.74
N GLN A 66 -5.73 -8.07 4.44
CA GLN A 66 -6.45 -8.91 3.44
C GLN A 66 -5.59 -9.69 2.45
N LEU A 67 -4.26 -9.59 2.49
CA LEU A 67 -3.41 -10.39 1.60
C LEU A 67 -2.62 -11.50 2.30
N SER A 68 -2.55 -11.56 3.62
CA SER A 68 -1.90 -12.68 4.32
C SER A 68 -2.60 -14.01 4.00
N GLY A 69 -3.94 -14.00 3.87
CA GLY A 69 -4.71 -15.16 3.45
C GLY A 69 -4.58 -15.49 1.95
N VAL A 70 -4.44 -14.47 1.09
CA VAL A 70 -4.28 -14.65 -0.36
C VAL A 70 -2.87 -15.12 -0.71
N SER A 71 -1.84 -14.59 -0.04
CA SER A 71 -0.46 -15.01 -0.20
C SER A 71 -0.27 -16.46 0.23
N ALA A 72 -0.93 -16.93 1.29
CA ALA A 72 -0.89 -18.34 1.68
C ALA A 72 -1.47 -19.24 0.58
N TYR A 73 -2.60 -18.86 -0.01
CA TYR A 73 -3.20 -19.59 -1.13
C TYR A 73 -2.31 -19.60 -2.39
N LEU A 74 -1.64 -18.48 -2.70
CA LEU A 74 -0.76 -18.39 -3.86
C LEU A 74 0.55 -19.16 -3.67
N VAL A 75 1.13 -19.12 -2.46
CA VAL A 75 2.33 -19.90 -2.13
C VAL A 75 2.02 -21.39 -2.10
N ASP A 76 0.86 -21.80 -1.61
CA ASP A 76 0.44 -23.21 -1.60
C ASP A 76 0.17 -23.72 -3.03
N ALA A 77 -0.51 -22.93 -3.87
CA ALA A 77 -0.71 -23.25 -5.28
C ALA A 77 0.59 -23.34 -6.09
N MET A 78 1.62 -22.56 -5.73
CA MET A 78 2.94 -22.62 -6.35
C MET A 78 3.80 -23.80 -5.85
N ASN A 79 3.56 -24.29 -4.63
CA ASN A 79 4.27 -25.43 -4.04
C ASN A 79 3.54 -26.76 -4.18
N ALA A 80 2.30 -26.76 -4.69
CA ALA A 80 1.58 -27.97 -5.02
C ALA A 80 2.35 -28.75 -6.09
N PRO A 81 2.71 -30.03 -5.84
CA PRO A 81 3.38 -30.84 -6.84
C PRO A 81 2.48 -30.96 -8.07
N VAL A 82 3.02 -30.62 -9.24
CA VAL A 82 2.39 -30.89 -10.53
C VAL A 82 2.20 -32.40 -10.61
N HIS A 83 0.97 -32.88 -10.41
CA HIS A 83 0.64 -34.26 -10.72
C HIS A 83 0.89 -34.46 -12.22
N ALA A 84 1.95 -35.20 -12.54
CA ALA A 84 2.18 -35.70 -13.88
C ALA A 84 0.99 -36.58 -14.27
N PRO A 85 0.44 -36.44 -15.49
CA PRO A 85 -0.62 -37.32 -15.94
C PRO A 85 -0.08 -38.75 -15.96
N GLU A 86 -0.80 -39.64 -15.28
CA GLU A 86 -0.55 -41.07 -15.34
C GLU A 86 -0.57 -41.52 -16.80
N GLN A 87 0.50 -42.18 -17.23
CA GLN A 87 0.55 -42.78 -18.56
C GLN A 87 -0.43 -43.94 -18.57
N GLU A 88 -1.57 -43.76 -19.23
CA GLU A 88 -2.45 -44.87 -19.59
C GLU A 88 -1.63 -45.87 -20.41
N GLY A 89 -1.38 -47.02 -19.77
CA GLY A 89 -0.62 -48.11 -20.33
C GLY A 89 -1.27 -48.66 -21.60
N SER A 90 -0.42 -49.02 -22.55
CA SER A 90 -0.76 -49.91 -23.65
C SER A 90 -1.39 -51.21 -23.16
N ALA A 91 -2.49 -51.60 -23.80
CA ALA A 91 -2.77 -52.99 -24.16
C ALA A 91 -3.65 -53.00 -25.41
#